data_AF-A0A1R1YTZ9-F1
#
_entry.id   AF-A0A1R1YTZ9-F1
#
_cell.length_a   1.000
_cell.length_b   1.000
_cell.length_c   1.000
_cell.angle_alpha   90.00
_cell.angle_beta   90.00
_cell.angle_gamma   90.00
#
_symmetry.space_group_name_H-M   'P 1'
#
loop_
_entity.id
_entity.type
_entity.pdbx_description
1 polymer ?
#
loop_
_entity_poly.entity_id
_entity_poly.type
_entity_poly.pdbx_seq_one_letter_code
_entity_poly.pdbx_strand_id
1 'polypeptide(L)'
;MLRPATKDLSHLSWFHSMLIFELIFQVPLLILILLTLSHTPNRTNLAFNRALHKCRNLFQIIYGTHTATTMIPVLGYIYSVSYSAPIANQITLVLMYLPFAILPLIMAIVSSLKLLEQLDAKSSTSKFD
;
A
#
# COMPACT_ATOMS: atom_id res chain seq x y z
N MET A 1 7.89 -24.95 -35.42
CA MET A 1 6.87 -24.31 -34.56
C MET A 1 7.02 -24.89 -33.15
N LEU A 2 7.73 -24.19 -32.25
CA LEU A 2 7.81 -24.59 -30.84
C LEU A 2 6.49 -24.19 -30.16
N ARG A 3 5.74 -25.18 -29.68
CA ARG A 3 4.59 -24.98 -28.80
C ARG A 3 5.09 -24.22 -27.56
N PRO A 4 4.58 -23.02 -27.23
CA PRO A 4 4.96 -22.36 -26.00
C PRO A 4 4.51 -23.28 -24.86
N ALA A 5 5.44 -23.62 -23.98
CA ALA A 5 5.15 -24.38 -22.78
C ALA A 5 4.18 -23.56 -21.92
N THR A 6 2.88 -23.80 -22.08
CA THR A 6 1.88 -23.50 -21.06
C THR A 6 2.14 -24.48 -19.92
N LYS A 7 3.25 -24.27 -19.20
CA LYS A 7 3.44 -24.83 -17.86
C LYS A 7 2.23 -24.36 -17.07
N ASP A 8 1.46 -25.32 -16.58
CA ASP A 8 0.22 -25.14 -15.84
C ASP A 8 0.21 -23.87 -14.98
N LEU A 9 -0.40 -22.81 -15.52
CA LEU A 9 -0.61 -21.54 -14.80
C LEU A 9 -1.53 -21.71 -13.58
N SER A 10 -2.16 -22.88 -13.45
CA SER A 10 -3.02 -23.26 -12.33
C SER A 10 -2.29 -23.11 -10.98
N HIS A 11 -0.99 -23.37 -10.92
CA HIS A 11 -0.20 -23.16 -9.69
C HIS A 11 -0.05 -21.67 -9.31
N LEU A 12 -0.23 -20.75 -10.25
CA LEU A 12 -0.21 -19.30 -10.01
C LEU A 12 -1.61 -18.69 -9.86
N SER A 13 -2.69 -19.48 -9.98
CA SER A 13 -4.07 -18.98 -9.91
C SER A 13 -4.38 -18.29 -8.56
N TRP A 14 -3.84 -18.82 -7.46
CA TRP A 14 -3.96 -18.22 -6.14
C TRP A 14 -3.26 -16.86 -6.05
N PHE A 15 -2.07 -16.73 -6.64
CA PHE A 15 -1.30 -15.50 -6.67
C PHE A 15 -1.97 -14.43 -7.54
N HIS A 16 -2.47 -14.83 -8.72
CA HIS A 16 -3.27 -13.92 -9.56
C HIS A 16 -4.55 -13.46 -8.87
N SER A 17 -5.27 -14.37 -8.19
CA SER A 17 -6.48 -14.00 -7.45
C SER A 17 -6.15 -13.02 -6.33
N MET A 18 -5.07 -13.27 -5.57
CA MET A 18 -4.57 -12.35 -4.55
C MET A 18 -4.29 -10.95 -5.13
N LEU A 19 -3.56 -10.87 -6.25
CA LEU A 19 -3.26 -9.58 -6.91
C LEU A 19 -4.52 -8.86 -7.40
N ILE A 20 -5.53 -9.56 -7.89
CA ILE A 20 -6.79 -8.96 -8.33
C ILE A 20 -7.55 -8.37 -7.13
N PHE A 21 -7.67 -9.11 -6.04
CA PHE A 21 -8.30 -8.60 -4.82
C PHE A 21 -7.54 -7.41 -4.27
N GLU A 22 -6.22 -7.50 -4.24
CA GLU A 22 -5.36 -6.41 -3.83
C GLU A 22 -5.59 -5.15 -4.68
N LEU A 23 -5.70 -5.27 -6.01
CA LEU A 23 -6.01 -4.14 -6.89
C LEU A 23 -7.39 -3.51 -6.56
N ILE A 24 -8.41 -4.35 -6.31
CA ILE A 24 -9.77 -3.91 -5.98
C ILE A 24 -9.82 -3.13 -4.66
N PHE A 25 -9.00 -3.50 -3.66
CA PHE A 25 -8.98 -2.79 -2.37
C PHE A 25 -7.97 -1.64 -2.33
N GLN A 26 -6.80 -1.81 -2.93
CA GLN A 26 -5.69 -0.86 -2.85
C GLN A 26 -5.92 0.38 -3.73
N VAL A 27 -6.49 0.23 -4.93
CA VAL A 27 -6.70 1.36 -5.84
C VAL A 27 -7.75 2.36 -5.30
N PRO A 28 -8.94 1.94 -4.84
CA PRO A 28 -9.89 2.88 -4.24
C PRO A 28 -9.31 3.58 -3.01
N LEU A 29 -8.55 2.87 -2.18
CA LEU A 29 -7.96 3.42 -0.97
C LEU A 29 -6.82 4.40 -1.28
N LEU A 30 -6.03 4.15 -2.33
CA LEU A 30 -5.06 5.10 -2.88
C LEU A 30 -5.76 6.36 -3.40
N ILE A 31 -6.86 6.22 -4.16
CA ILE A 31 -7.64 7.35 -4.65
C ILE A 31 -8.14 8.22 -3.49
N LEU A 32 -8.67 7.60 -2.42
CA LEU A 32 -9.11 8.34 -1.23
C LEU A 32 -7.97 9.13 -0.58
N ILE A 33 -6.78 8.55 -0.47
CA ILE A 33 -5.61 9.24 0.05
C ILE A 33 -5.20 10.41 -0.84
N LEU A 34 -5.16 10.20 -2.16
CA LEU A 34 -4.82 11.24 -3.14
C LEU A 34 -5.85 12.38 -3.12
N LEU A 35 -7.14 12.08 -3.03
CA LEU A 35 -8.19 13.09 -2.86
C LEU A 35 -8.00 13.91 -1.58
N THR A 36 -7.55 13.26 -0.51
CA THR A 36 -7.27 13.95 0.76
C THR A 36 -6.02 14.85 0.67
N LEU A 37 -5.02 14.47 -0.14
CA LEU A 37 -3.81 15.27 -0.38
C LEU A 37 -4.01 16.39 -1.40
N SER A 38 -4.87 16.17 -2.40
CA SER A 38 -5.15 17.11 -3.49
C SER A 38 -6.03 18.29 -3.06
N HIS A 39 -6.45 18.37 -1.80
CA HIS A 39 -7.40 19.39 -1.38
C HIS A 39 -6.73 20.77 -1.25
N THR A 40 -6.84 21.55 -2.33
CA THR A 40 -6.82 23.02 -2.33
C THR A 40 -7.95 23.52 -1.41
N PRO A 41 -7.75 24.56 -0.58
CA PRO A 41 -8.74 25.06 0.36
C PRO A 41 -9.88 25.75 -0.39
N ASN A 42 -10.77 24.98 -1.02
CA ASN A 42 -11.95 25.50 -1.68
C ASN A 42 -13.15 25.39 -0.75
N ARG A 43 -13.81 26.53 -0.63
CA ARG A 43 -14.79 26.98 0.37
C ARG A 43 -16.11 26.19 0.43
N THR A 44 -16.20 25.05 -0.25
CA THR A 44 -17.43 24.26 -0.39
C THR A 44 -17.47 23.15 0.67
N ASN A 45 -18.18 23.44 1.75
CA ASN A 45 -18.52 22.60 2.89
C ASN A 45 -19.20 21.26 2.52
N LEU A 46 -18.46 20.26 2.02
CA LEU A 46 -18.92 18.88 2.13
C LEU A 46 -18.41 18.32 3.46
N ALA A 47 -19.34 18.01 4.38
CA ALA A 47 -19.04 17.34 5.65
C ALA A 47 -18.18 16.07 5.48
N PHE A 48 -18.31 15.41 4.32
CA PHE A 48 -17.52 14.26 3.90
C PHE A 48 -16.00 14.54 3.86
N ASN A 49 -15.56 15.69 3.36
CA ASN A 49 -14.13 16.03 3.25
C ASN A 49 -13.49 16.23 4.63
N ARG A 50 -14.25 16.77 5.59
CA ARG A 50 -13.78 16.96 6.97
C ARG A 50 -13.60 15.62 7.69
N ALA A 51 -14.53 14.69 7.48
CA ALA A 51 -14.44 13.33 8.00
C ALA A 51 -13.27 12.56 7.36
N LEU A 52 -13.10 12.65 6.04
CA LEU A 52 -11.97 12.05 5.33
C LEU A 52 -10.62 12.59 5.84
N HIS A 53 -10.49 13.91 6.01
CA HIS A 53 -9.26 14.51 6.51
C HIS A 53 -8.92 14.06 7.94
N LYS A 54 -9.94 13.89 8.80
CA LYS A 54 -9.75 13.36 10.16
C LYS A 54 -9.25 11.91 10.14
N CYS A 55 -9.75 11.10 9.20
CA CYS A 55 -9.36 9.71 9.02
C CYS A 55 -8.13 9.51 8.10
N ARG A 56 -7.51 10.60 7.60
CA ARG A 56 -6.40 10.52 6.65
C ARG A 56 -5.27 9.63 7.17
N ASN A 57 -4.78 9.93 8.37
CA ASN A 57 -3.65 9.21 8.95
C ASN A 57 -3.99 7.72 9.08
N LEU A 58 -5.23 7.38 9.45
CA LEU A 58 -5.71 6.00 9.53
C LEU A 58 -5.71 5.30 8.16
N PHE A 59 -6.23 5.94 7.11
CA PHE A 59 -6.20 5.38 5.76
C PHE A 59 -4.76 5.20 5.25
N GLN A 60 -3.87 6.14 5.55
CA GLN A 60 -2.45 6.05 5.18
C GLN A 60 -1.75 4.88 5.89
N ILE A 61 -2.11 4.60 7.16
CA ILE A 61 -1.61 3.43 7.91
C ILE A 61 -2.13 2.13 7.32
N ILE A 62 -3.44 2.04 7.05
CA ILE A 62 -4.06 0.84 6.47
C ILE A 62 -3.46 0.54 5.10
N TYR A 63 -3.42 1.55 4.23
CA TYR A 63 -2.80 1.45 2.90
C TYR A 63 -1.35 1.01 2.99
N GLY A 64 -0.56 1.74 3.79
CA GLY A 64 0.87 1.57 3.84
C GLY A 64 1.28 0.22 4.39
N THR A 65 0.63 -0.20 5.48
CA THR A 65 0.85 -1.52 6.08
C THR A 65 0.43 -2.64 5.14
N HIS A 66 -0.78 -2.55 4.57
CA HIS A 66 -1.28 -3.57 3.65
C HIS A 66 -0.36 -3.73 2.44
N THR A 67 -0.08 -2.63 1.72
CA THR A 67 0.78 -2.64 0.53
C THR A 67 2.20 -3.14 0.85
N ALA A 68 2.77 -2.74 1.99
CA ALA A 68 4.09 -3.24 2.38
C ALA A 68 4.08 -4.76 2.64
N THR A 69 3.03 -5.28 3.30
CA THR A 69 2.92 -6.71 3.59
C THR A 69 2.66 -7.56 2.34
N THR A 70 1.87 -7.07 1.39
CA THR A 70 1.59 -7.77 0.14
C THR A 70 2.77 -7.78 -0.83
N MET A 71 3.70 -6.82 -0.72
CA MET A 71 4.97 -6.89 -1.44
C MET A 71 5.90 -7.99 -0.93
N ILE A 72 5.71 -8.53 0.28
CA ILE A 72 6.53 -9.64 0.80
C ILE A 72 6.42 -10.91 -0.06
N PRO A 73 5.22 -11.45 -0.35
CA PRO A 73 5.10 -12.60 -1.24
C PRO A 73 5.53 -12.29 -2.69
N VAL A 74 5.38 -11.05 -3.17
CA VAL A 74 5.85 -10.64 -4.51
C VAL A 74 7.37 -10.69 -4.60
N LEU A 75 8.08 -10.09 -3.62
CA LEU A 75 9.54 -10.13 -3.56
C LEU A 75 10.05 -11.55 -3.28
N GLY A 76 9.36 -12.30 -2.42
CA GLY A 76 9.63 -13.71 -2.17
C GLY A 76 9.49 -14.58 -3.43
N TYR A 77 8.47 -14.33 -4.25
CA TYR A 77 8.29 -15.01 -5.52
C TYR A 77 9.42 -14.67 -6.50
N ILE A 78 9.77 -13.39 -6.67
CA ILE A 78 10.90 -12.95 -7.51
C ILE A 78 12.20 -13.65 -7.07
N TYR A 79 12.44 -13.72 -5.76
CA TYR A 79 13.59 -14.44 -5.20
C TYR A 79 13.52 -15.95 -5.44
N SER A 80 12.34 -16.57 -5.35
CA SER A 80 12.18 -18.02 -5.59
C SER A 80 12.37 -18.42 -7.06
N VAL A 81 12.00 -17.55 -7.99
CA VAL A 81 12.20 -17.74 -9.44
C VAL A 81 13.67 -17.54 -9.85
N SER A 82 14.55 -17.16 -8.91
CA SER A 82 15.95 -16.83 -9.17
C SER A 82 16.77 -17.97 -9.81
N TYR A 83 16.27 -19.20 -9.78
CA TYR A 83 16.93 -20.34 -10.41
C TYR A 83 16.71 -20.45 -11.93
N SER A 84 15.81 -19.64 -12.53
CA SER A 84 15.42 -19.79 -13.94
C SER A 84 15.69 -18.57 -14.82
N ALA A 85 16.00 -17.39 -14.26
CA ALA A 85 16.17 -16.14 -15.01
C ALA A 85 17.57 -15.53 -14.82
N PRO A 86 18.08 -14.72 -15.77
CA PRO A 86 19.33 -13.98 -15.60
C PRO A 86 19.28 -13.05 -14.39
N ILE A 87 20.36 -13.01 -13.60
CA ILE A 87 20.49 -12.19 -12.38
C ILE A 87 20.18 -10.70 -12.65
N ALA A 88 20.58 -10.19 -13.82
CA ALA A 88 20.29 -8.81 -14.23
C ALA A 88 18.78 -8.50 -14.24
N ASN A 89 17.96 -9.39 -14.81
CA ASN A 89 16.51 -9.21 -14.85
C ASN A 89 15.88 -9.26 -13.46
N GLN A 90 16.46 -10.05 -12.55
CA GLN A 90 15.99 -10.15 -11.18
C GLN A 90 16.26 -8.86 -10.41
N ILE A 91 17.47 -8.31 -10.52
CA ILE A 91 17.84 -7.03 -9.90
C ILE A 91 16.92 -5.93 -10.42
N THR A 92 16.67 -5.88 -11.74
CA THR A 92 15.74 -4.91 -12.32
C THR A 92 14.33 -5.05 -11.74
N LEU A 93 13.81 -6.27 -11.63
CA LEU A 93 12.49 -6.51 -11.04
C LEU A 93 12.46 -6.10 -9.57
N VAL A 94 13.42 -6.52 -8.76
CA VAL A 94 13.50 -6.13 -7.34
C VAL A 94 13.54 -4.61 -7.21
N LEU A 95 14.41 -3.92 -7.94
CA LEU A 95 14.50 -2.46 -7.90
C LEU A 95 13.22 -1.76 -8.37
N MET A 96 12.45 -2.38 -9.27
CA MET A 96 11.16 -1.85 -9.71
C MET A 96 10.08 -1.98 -8.62
N TYR A 97 10.05 -3.10 -7.89
CA TYR A 97 9.04 -3.37 -6.86
C TYR A 97 9.41 -2.84 -5.46
N LEU A 98 10.70 -2.68 -5.17
CA LEU A 98 11.19 -2.24 -3.86
C LEU A 98 10.62 -0.87 -3.42
N PRO A 99 10.49 0.16 -4.28
CA PRO A 99 9.88 1.43 -3.91
C PRO A 99 8.42 1.28 -3.46
N PHE A 100 7.70 0.33 -4.06
CA PHE A 100 6.30 0.04 -3.70
C PHE A 100 6.19 -0.74 -2.38
N ALA A 101 7.27 -1.29 -1.85
CA ALA A 101 7.31 -1.83 -0.49
C ALA A 101 7.75 -0.76 0.53
N ILE A 102 8.82 -0.02 0.21
CA ILE A 102 9.46 0.93 1.13
C ILE A 102 8.62 2.18 1.32
N LEU A 103 8.13 2.82 0.26
CA LEU A 103 7.39 4.08 0.37
C LEU A 103 6.09 3.92 1.16
N PRO A 104 5.25 2.88 0.91
CA PRO A 104 4.05 2.66 1.70
C PRO A 104 4.37 2.32 3.16
N LEU A 105 5.47 1.61 3.43
CA LEU A 105 5.90 1.34 4.79
C LEU A 105 6.30 2.62 5.54
N ILE A 106 7.13 3.47 4.93
CA ILE A 106 7.51 4.77 5.51
C ILE A 106 6.27 5.61 5.78
N MET A 107 5.35 5.64 4.82
CA MET A 107 4.08 6.36 4.95
C MET A 107 3.24 5.84 6.12
N ALA A 108 3.15 4.53 6.33
CA ALA A 108 2.47 3.95 7.48
C ALA A 108 3.14 4.33 8.80
N ILE A 109 4.47 4.28 8.89
CA ILE A 109 5.22 4.63 10.09
C ILE A 109 5.01 6.11 10.45
N VAL A 110 5.23 7.02 9.51
CA VAL A 110 5.06 8.46 9.72
C VAL A 110 3.62 8.80 10.12
N SER A 111 2.64 8.16 9.49
CA SER A 111 1.22 8.37 9.81
C SER A 111 0.85 7.81 11.18
N SER A 112 1.45 6.69 11.59
CA SER A 112 1.28 6.11 12.92
C SER A 112 1.84 7.02 14.00
N LEU A 113 3.05 7.56 13.81
CA LEU A 113 3.65 8.52 14.74
C LEU A 113 2.77 9.76 14.93
N LYS A 114 2.29 10.34 13.81
CA LYS A 114 1.36 11.50 13.87
C LYS A 114 0.05 11.16 14.56
N LEU A 115 -0.47 9.95 14.39
CA LEU A 115 -1.70 9.51 15.05
C LEU A 115 -1.48 9.32 16.56
N LEU A 116 -0.34 8.77 16.96
CA LEU A 116 0.04 8.63 18.37
C LEU A 116 0.20 10.00 19.04
N GLU A 117 0.86 10.96 18.39
CA GLU A 117 0.97 12.35 18.87
C GLU A 117 -0.41 13.00 19.06
N GLN A 118 -1.33 12.79 18.12
CA GLN A 118 -2.71 13.30 18.22
C GLN A 118 -3.50 12.67 19.37
N LEU A 119 -3.29 11.38 19.64
CA LEU A 119 -3.92 10.67 20.75
C LEU A 119 -3.37 11.16 22.10
N ASP A 120 -2.05 11.35 22.20
CA ASP A 120 -1.40 11.79 23.43
C ASP A 120 -1.79 13.24 23.81
N ALA A 121 -1.81 14.14 22.81
CA ALA A 121 -2.27 15.51 22.99
C ALA A 121 -3.73 15.57 23.48
N LYS A 122 -4.61 14.71 22.95
CA LYS A 122 -6.01 14.63 23.35
C LYS A 122 -6.18 14.04 24.76
N SER A 123 -5.35 13.06 25.13
CA SER A 123 -5.34 12.49 26.49
C SER A 123 -4.96 13.54 27.53
N SER A 124 -4.01 14.42 27.20
CA SER A 124 -3.56 15.49 28.08
C SER A 124 -4.61 16.57 28.29
N THR A 125 -5.42 16.90 27.26
CA THR A 125 -6.50 17.88 27.40
C THR A 125 -7.66 17.37 28.24
N SER A 126 -8.00 16.07 28.12
CA SER A 126 -9.08 15.44 28.88
C SER A 126 -8.82 15.30 30.38
N LYS A 127 -7.59 15.52 30.86
CA LYS A 127 -7.24 15.46 32.30
C LYS A 127 -7.46 16.79 33.03
N PHE A 128 -7.76 17.87 32.31
CA PHE A 128 -7.95 19.21 32.86
C PHE A 128 -9.41 19.70 32.79
N ASP A 129 -10.32 18.85 32.32
CA ASP A 129 -11.78 19.03 32.38
C ASP A 129 -12.38 18.10 33.45
#